data_AF-A0A928GCZ7-F1
#
_entry.id   AF-A0A928GCZ7-F1
#
_cell.length_a   1.000
_cell.length_b   1.000
_cell.length_c   1.000
_cell.angle_alpha   90.00
_cell.angle_beta   90.00
_cell.angle_gamma   90.00
#
_symmetry.space_group_name_H-M   'P 1'
#
loop_
_entity.id
_entity.type
_entity.pdbx_description
1 polymer ?
#
loop_
_entity_poly.entity_id
_entity_poly.type
_entity_poly.pdbx_seq_one_letter_code
_entity_poly.pdbx_strand_id
1 'polypeptide(L)'
;MMKKILYSLFIATLAAVSCQMEEQFEGVSTKNNPIFSVASTVDIYSVEGGDDLITLTLKSEAKEWSLSQLSGSEWCRTSVIGGRTSTTIKLEVDPNEGAPRQSEILFSATGCKDTTLVINQMGLVKKAMPVDKVYNYGINYDRENNSVTLALYDIDTNGDCHDYCYLLGDFNGWQPSSDYAMYRDEAKKCWWYTLTDIEPAEEYMYQYCLGFIGEQPVRVCDPYTEIVYTKWDRTNLKDIYPNLPNYPDETSGPVSAFQMERPVYTWQHSWQNTPGDSGFKIEDKDDLIIYELWVRNFTEEGTLRALMLNDETGKSKLDYIQDLGVNVIELMPVQEFGSRNGWGYDPYLYFALDKDYGTREEYKAFIDECHRRGIAVFFDVVYNHLTDDSPLVKMYFNHCRTALNNPWFNQIPKHPHNVNRDMNHGDEFVKLHVKQSLKYLLEEYKIDGFRFDLTKGLTQTDSGDDDGKCSQYDQFRIDVLKGYYDAIQAVNKEAVMICEHFCWD
;
A
#
# COMPACT_ATOMS: atom_id res chain seq x y z
N MET A 1 17.09 -3.29 -25.69
CA MET A 1 16.30 -3.11 -26.92
C MET A 1 15.59 -1.77 -26.81
N MET A 2 15.57 -0.92 -27.83
CA MET A 2 15.11 0.49 -27.70
C MET A 2 13.65 0.59 -27.19
N LYS A 3 13.43 1.24 -26.04
CA LYS A 3 12.11 1.73 -25.58
C LYS A 3 12.12 3.27 -25.61
N LYS A 4 10.97 3.87 -25.94
CA LYS A 4 10.80 5.32 -26.18
C LYS A 4 10.04 6.02 -25.03
N ILE A 5 10.59 7.16 -24.59
CA ILE A 5 9.94 8.49 -24.34
C ILE A 5 8.46 8.53 -23.83
N LEU A 6 8.19 9.22 -22.69
CA LEU A 6 7.22 10.36 -22.50
C LEU A 6 6.71 10.53 -21.04
N TYR A 7 6.71 11.77 -20.52
CA TYR A 7 7.44 12.01 -19.27
C TYR A 7 6.84 13.22 -18.41
N SER A 8 7.48 13.93 -17.42
CA SER A 8 7.00 15.10 -16.56
C SER A 8 7.94 15.59 -15.36
N LEU A 9 8.40 16.88 -15.26
CA LEU A 9 9.35 17.50 -14.24
C LEU A 9 8.78 18.78 -13.52
N PHE A 10 9.42 19.33 -12.46
CA PHE A 10 8.92 20.45 -11.59
C PHE A 10 10.06 21.25 -10.88
N ILE A 11 9.76 22.41 -10.25
CA ILE A 11 10.68 23.33 -9.53
C ILE A 11 10.10 23.81 -8.18
N ALA A 12 10.87 23.74 -7.09
CA ALA A 12 10.52 24.31 -5.78
C ALA A 12 11.11 25.73 -5.57
N THR A 13 10.28 26.77 -5.62
CA THR A 13 10.70 28.17 -5.34
C THR A 13 10.48 28.59 -3.89
N LEU A 14 11.55 28.94 -3.17
CA LEU A 14 11.50 29.75 -1.95
C LEU A 14 11.56 31.24 -2.32
N ALA A 15 10.49 31.98 -2.03
CA ALA A 15 10.28 33.32 -2.58
C ALA A 15 11.23 34.41 -2.03
N ALA A 16 11.90 35.15 -2.94
CA ALA A 16 12.52 36.44 -2.63
C ALA A 16 12.70 37.36 -3.87
N VAL A 17 11.59 38.00 -4.29
CA VAL A 17 11.49 39.36 -4.88
C VAL A 17 12.36 39.73 -6.13
N SER A 18 11.66 39.70 -7.27
CA SER A 18 11.72 40.60 -8.45
C SER A 18 12.98 40.68 -9.35
N CYS A 19 12.82 40.15 -10.57
CA CYS A 19 12.78 41.00 -11.77
C CYS A 19 11.67 40.49 -12.72
N GLN A 20 11.06 41.35 -13.54
CA GLN A 20 9.90 40.99 -14.37
C GLN A 20 10.31 40.26 -15.65
N MET A 21 9.66 39.13 -15.96
CA MET A 21 9.35 38.70 -17.34
C MET A 21 8.01 37.94 -17.38
N GLU A 22 7.37 37.93 -18.54
CA GLU A 22 5.97 37.55 -18.75
C GLU A 22 5.72 36.02 -18.73
N GLU A 23 4.51 35.62 -18.30
CA GLU A 23 3.99 34.26 -18.43
C GLU A 23 3.84 33.86 -19.91
N GLN A 24 4.60 32.87 -20.40
CA GLN A 24 4.32 32.21 -21.68
C GLN A 24 4.74 30.71 -21.75
N PHE A 25 3.71 29.87 -21.75
CA PHE A 25 3.53 28.58 -22.45
C PHE A 25 4.27 27.28 -22.08
N GLU A 26 3.43 26.24 -22.05
CA GLU A 26 3.61 24.83 -22.47
C GLU A 26 4.75 23.99 -21.85
N GLY A 27 4.36 23.18 -20.87
CA GLY A 27 5.23 22.18 -20.25
C GLY A 27 5.64 21.04 -21.19
N VAL A 28 6.95 20.84 -21.32
CA VAL A 28 7.56 19.67 -21.97
C VAL A 28 7.84 18.62 -20.90
N SER A 29 7.35 17.40 -21.12
CA SER A 29 7.24 16.43 -20.03
C SER A 29 8.47 15.47 -19.99
N THR A 30 9.39 15.66 -18.99
CA THR A 30 10.64 14.91 -18.55
C THR A 30 10.56 13.92 -17.33
N LYS A 31 10.77 12.57 -17.34
CA LYS A 31 10.40 11.56 -16.27
C LYS A 31 11.34 10.35 -16.29
N ASN A 32 11.07 9.33 -15.46
CA ASN A 32 11.91 8.14 -15.22
C ASN A 32 13.38 8.52 -15.11
N ASN A 33 13.65 9.47 -14.22
CA ASN A 33 14.81 9.46 -13.33
C ASN A 33 14.71 10.61 -12.32
N PRO A 34 14.26 10.34 -11.09
CA PRO A 34 14.59 11.14 -9.90
C PRO A 34 15.81 10.53 -9.20
N ILE A 35 16.68 9.82 -9.95
CA ILE A 35 18.06 9.55 -9.52
C ILE A 35 18.72 10.88 -9.12
N PHE A 36 18.31 12.01 -9.72
CA PHE A 36 18.82 13.35 -9.43
C PHE A 36 17.69 14.32 -9.07
N SER A 37 17.80 15.01 -7.94
CA SER A 37 17.04 16.24 -7.66
C SER A 37 17.97 17.46 -7.75
N VAL A 38 17.44 18.61 -8.19
CA VAL A 38 18.20 19.86 -8.34
C VAL A 38 17.56 20.98 -7.52
N ALA A 39 18.17 21.34 -6.40
CA ALA A 39 17.79 22.55 -5.65
C ALA A 39 18.56 23.77 -6.17
N SER A 40 17.89 24.93 -6.28
CA SER A 40 18.44 26.17 -6.86
C SER A 40 17.76 27.41 -6.28
N THR A 41 18.45 28.57 -6.32
CA THR A 41 17.86 29.90 -6.06
C THR A 41 17.66 30.73 -7.34
N VAL A 42 17.71 30.09 -8.51
CA VAL A 42 17.50 30.67 -9.85
C VAL A 42 16.60 29.74 -10.66
N ASP A 43 15.73 30.30 -11.51
CA ASP A 43 14.85 29.56 -12.41
C ASP A 43 15.64 28.61 -13.33
N ILE A 44 15.27 27.33 -13.33
CA ILE A 44 15.83 26.30 -14.21
C ILE A 44 14.90 26.16 -15.41
N TYR A 45 15.39 26.44 -16.61
CA TYR A 45 14.53 26.57 -17.80
C TYR A 45 14.29 25.25 -18.54
N SER A 46 15.19 24.29 -18.40
CA SER A 46 15.08 22.96 -18.99
C SER A 46 15.99 21.97 -18.26
N VAL A 47 15.61 20.69 -18.28
CA VAL A 47 16.40 19.54 -17.83
C VAL A 47 16.28 18.44 -18.89
N GLU A 48 17.25 18.33 -19.81
CA GLU A 48 17.26 17.25 -20.81
C GLU A 48 18.26 16.16 -20.42
N GLY A 49 17.82 14.90 -20.34
CA GLY A 49 18.69 13.83 -19.90
C GLY A 49 18.42 12.45 -20.48
N GLY A 50 19.47 11.65 -20.46
CA GLY A 50 19.49 10.19 -20.64
C GLY A 50 20.36 9.58 -19.53
N ASP A 51 20.61 8.28 -19.58
CA ASP A 51 21.15 7.48 -18.46
C ASP A 51 22.34 8.13 -17.69
N ASP A 52 23.28 8.76 -18.39
CA ASP A 52 24.49 9.38 -17.80
C ASP A 52 24.55 10.93 -17.95
N LEU A 53 23.45 11.61 -18.32
CA LEU A 53 23.50 12.98 -18.86
C LEU A 53 22.33 13.85 -18.41
N ILE A 54 22.60 15.10 -18.00
CA ILE A 54 21.60 16.10 -17.63
C ILE A 54 21.97 17.46 -18.24
N THR A 55 21.01 18.20 -18.81
CA THR A 55 21.24 19.49 -19.47
C THR A 55 20.43 20.59 -18.79
N LEU A 56 21.08 21.41 -17.97
CA LEU A 56 20.48 22.53 -17.24
C LEU A 56 20.65 23.84 -18.03
N THR A 57 19.57 24.56 -18.32
CA THR A 57 19.66 25.92 -18.88
C THR A 57 19.40 26.96 -17.78
N LEU A 58 20.37 27.84 -17.55
CA LEU A 58 20.30 29.00 -16.66
C LEU A 58 20.21 30.28 -17.48
N LYS A 59 19.36 31.23 -17.09
CA LYS A 59 19.26 32.55 -17.74
C LYS A 59 19.82 33.63 -16.82
N SER A 60 20.69 34.49 -17.36
CA SER A 60 21.19 35.67 -16.65
C SER A 60 21.50 36.77 -17.65
N GLU A 61 21.12 38.01 -17.33
CA GLU A 61 21.46 39.19 -18.12
C GLU A 61 22.91 39.67 -17.88
N ALA A 62 23.61 39.06 -16.92
CA ALA A 62 25.01 39.35 -16.64
C ALA A 62 25.92 38.94 -17.81
N LYS A 63 26.84 39.84 -18.18
CA LYS A 63 27.82 39.61 -19.26
C LYS A 63 28.97 38.67 -18.86
N GLU A 64 29.13 38.43 -17.56
CA GLU A 64 30.19 37.63 -16.97
C GLU A 64 29.59 36.72 -15.90
N TRP A 65 29.95 35.45 -15.92
CA TRP A 65 29.50 34.42 -15.00
C TRP A 65 30.54 33.30 -14.91
N SER A 66 30.43 32.44 -13.90
CA SER A 66 31.30 31.28 -13.68
C SER A 66 30.53 30.12 -13.04
N LEU A 67 31.07 28.92 -13.20
CA LEU A 67 30.64 27.70 -12.54
C LEU A 67 31.81 27.11 -11.78
N SER A 68 31.61 26.74 -10.51
CA SER A 68 32.62 26.09 -9.68
C SER A 68 32.03 24.86 -9.02
N GLN A 69 32.55 23.68 -9.37
CA GLN A 69 32.21 22.42 -8.71
C GLN A 69 32.73 22.47 -7.26
N LEU A 70 31.84 22.49 -6.28
CA LEU A 70 32.19 22.52 -4.85
C LEU A 70 32.40 21.12 -4.29
N SER A 71 31.60 20.14 -4.73
CA SER A 71 31.68 18.74 -4.30
C SER A 71 31.18 17.76 -5.37
N GLY A 72 31.51 16.47 -5.23
CA GLY A 72 31.04 15.39 -6.09
C GLY A 72 31.65 15.32 -7.49
N SER A 73 32.74 16.07 -7.75
CA SER A 73 33.41 16.15 -9.06
C SER A 73 33.87 14.82 -9.66
N GLU A 74 34.06 13.82 -8.80
CA GLU A 74 34.48 12.46 -9.14
C GLU A 74 33.38 11.64 -9.82
N TRP A 75 32.11 12.00 -9.63
CA TRP A 75 30.96 11.31 -10.23
C TRP A 75 29.94 12.23 -10.93
N CYS A 76 29.91 13.53 -10.63
CA CYS A 76 29.11 14.56 -11.29
C CYS A 76 30.04 15.61 -11.91
N ARG A 77 30.05 15.69 -13.24
CA ARG A 77 31.01 16.49 -14.01
C ARG A 77 30.28 17.55 -14.83
N THR A 78 30.51 18.81 -14.50
CA THR A 78 29.96 19.97 -15.19
C THR A 78 30.74 20.33 -16.46
N SER A 79 30.05 20.65 -17.56
CA SER A 79 30.65 21.30 -18.73
C SER A 79 29.69 22.30 -19.39
N VAL A 80 30.22 23.35 -20.00
CA VAL A 80 29.41 24.39 -20.67
C VAL A 80 29.19 24.00 -22.13
N ILE A 81 27.93 23.92 -22.56
CA ILE A 81 27.57 23.56 -23.95
C ILE A 81 27.30 24.80 -24.82
N GLY A 82 26.94 25.94 -24.22
CA GLY A 82 26.85 27.22 -24.91
C GLY A 82 26.34 28.36 -24.04
N GLY A 83 26.59 29.61 -24.46
CA GLY A 83 25.92 30.77 -23.88
C GLY A 83 26.53 32.15 -24.16
N ARG A 84 25.66 33.18 -24.12
CA ARG A 84 26.02 34.63 -24.04
C ARG A 84 25.12 35.40 -23.08
N THR A 85 23.81 35.14 -23.11
CA THR A 85 22.76 35.73 -22.24
C THR A 85 21.81 34.68 -21.65
N SER A 86 22.06 33.42 -21.99
CA SER A 86 21.55 32.20 -21.37
C SER A 86 22.68 31.18 -21.51
N THR A 87 22.85 30.34 -20.50
CA THR A 87 23.96 29.39 -20.37
C THR A 87 23.39 28.01 -20.20
N THR A 88 23.74 27.11 -21.12
CA THR A 88 23.38 25.70 -21.04
C THR A 88 24.57 24.89 -20.53
N ILE A 89 24.33 24.15 -19.45
CA ILE A 89 25.30 23.35 -18.69
C ILE A 89 24.94 21.88 -18.88
N LYS A 90 25.94 21.07 -19.21
CA LYS A 90 25.88 19.62 -19.12
C LYS A 90 26.33 19.18 -17.73
N LEU A 91 25.63 18.23 -17.15
CA LEU A 91 26.13 17.33 -16.13
C LEU A 91 26.32 15.96 -16.78
N GLU A 92 27.52 15.41 -16.66
CA GLU A 92 27.78 13.98 -16.90
C GLU A 92 27.83 13.30 -15.53
N VAL A 93 27.05 12.24 -15.35
CA VAL A 93 26.82 11.63 -14.04
C VAL A 93 27.04 10.13 -14.11
N ASP A 94 27.97 9.61 -13.31
CA ASP A 94 28.22 8.18 -13.22
C ASP A 94 27.09 7.47 -12.45
N PRO A 95 26.73 6.21 -12.74
CA PRO A 95 25.76 5.44 -11.95
C PRO A 95 26.13 5.29 -10.47
N ASN A 96 25.13 5.04 -9.61
CA ASN A 96 25.32 4.86 -8.17
C ASN A 96 24.67 3.57 -7.64
N GLU A 97 25.50 2.56 -7.35
CA GLU A 97 25.11 1.35 -6.60
C GLU A 97 25.49 1.44 -5.10
N GLY A 98 25.79 2.65 -4.62
CA GLY A 98 26.18 2.92 -3.23
C GLY A 98 25.14 3.74 -2.48
N ALA A 99 25.55 4.28 -1.32
CA ALA A 99 24.73 5.21 -0.55
C ALA A 99 24.35 6.46 -1.38
N PRO A 100 23.26 7.15 -1.03
CA PRO A 100 22.94 8.47 -1.59
C PRO A 100 24.14 9.42 -1.49
N ARG A 101 24.43 10.14 -2.57
CA ARG A 101 25.59 11.05 -2.68
C ARG A 101 25.18 12.41 -3.25
N GLN A 102 25.78 13.48 -2.76
CA GLN A 102 25.42 14.86 -3.13
C GLN A 102 26.60 15.56 -3.82
N SER A 103 26.29 16.33 -4.85
CA SER A 103 27.24 17.16 -5.59
C SER A 103 26.74 18.59 -5.64
N GLU A 104 27.58 19.54 -5.24
CA GLU A 104 27.25 20.96 -5.22
C GLU A 104 28.02 21.72 -6.30
N ILE A 105 27.34 22.60 -7.02
CA ILE A 105 27.89 23.43 -8.09
C ILE A 105 27.52 24.88 -7.80
N LEU A 106 28.50 25.74 -7.57
CA LEU A 106 28.29 27.17 -7.41
C LEU A 106 28.15 27.83 -8.79
N PHE A 107 27.04 28.52 -9.02
CA PHE A 107 26.84 29.47 -10.10
C PHE A 107 26.97 30.90 -9.56
N SER A 108 27.91 31.65 -10.14
CA SER A 108 28.17 33.06 -9.81
C SER A 108 28.05 33.91 -11.07
N ALA A 109 27.36 35.04 -10.99
CA ALA A 109 27.19 35.96 -12.12
C ALA A 109 27.27 37.42 -11.67
N THR A 110 27.95 38.27 -12.45
CA THR A 110 28.25 39.65 -12.05
C THR A 110 26.97 40.47 -11.88
N GLY A 111 26.68 40.86 -10.63
CA GLY A 111 25.46 41.59 -10.25
C GLY A 111 24.30 40.71 -9.79
N CYS A 112 24.46 39.38 -9.80
CA CYS A 112 23.51 38.43 -9.23
C CYS A 112 23.98 37.93 -7.85
N LYS A 113 23.08 37.30 -7.09
CA LYS A 113 23.44 36.54 -5.88
C LYS A 113 24.00 35.17 -6.30
N ASP A 114 25.11 34.77 -5.68
CA ASP A 114 25.64 33.41 -5.82
C ASP A 114 24.57 32.36 -5.49
N THR A 115 24.54 31.30 -6.29
CA THR A 115 23.52 30.25 -6.25
C THR A 115 24.19 28.88 -6.28
N THR A 116 23.96 28.04 -5.27
CA THR A 116 24.40 26.64 -5.31
C THR A 116 23.31 25.79 -5.95
N LEU A 117 23.66 25.11 -7.05
CA LEU A 117 22.90 23.98 -7.58
C LEU A 117 23.30 22.74 -6.78
N VAL A 118 22.34 22.08 -6.15
CA VAL A 118 22.56 20.84 -5.40
C VAL A 118 22.02 19.66 -6.22
N ILE A 119 22.90 18.77 -6.65
CA ILE A 119 22.59 17.54 -7.39
C ILE A 119 22.66 16.36 -6.43
N ASN A 120 21.50 15.80 -6.05
CA ASN A 120 21.44 14.65 -5.16
C ASN A 120 21.32 13.36 -5.96
N GLN A 121 22.37 12.54 -6.03
CA GLN A 121 22.32 11.24 -6.69
C GLN A 121 21.94 10.10 -5.74
N MET A 122 20.77 9.53 -5.96
CA MET A 122 20.26 8.37 -5.21
C MET A 122 20.95 7.07 -5.65
N GLY A 123 20.86 5.99 -4.86
CA GLY A 123 21.55 4.74 -5.18
C GLY A 123 20.93 3.49 -4.55
N LEU A 124 21.04 2.38 -5.28
CA LEU A 124 20.51 1.06 -4.91
C LEU A 124 21.42 0.37 -3.89
N VAL A 125 21.17 0.59 -2.59
CA VAL A 125 21.99 -0.02 -1.53
C VAL A 125 21.60 -1.49 -1.30
N LYS A 126 22.27 -2.40 -2.02
CA LYS A 126 22.12 -3.85 -1.87
C LYS A 126 22.66 -4.31 -0.51
N LYS A 127 21.78 -4.85 0.35
CA LYS A 127 22.10 -5.37 1.68
C LYS A 127 21.04 -6.38 2.09
N ALA A 128 21.45 -7.60 2.45
CA ALA A 128 20.54 -8.62 2.95
C ALA A 128 19.86 -8.18 4.25
N MET A 129 18.61 -8.60 4.45
CA MET A 129 17.90 -8.44 5.71
C MET A 129 18.68 -9.07 6.88
N PRO A 130 18.48 -8.59 8.13
CA PRO A 130 19.02 -9.24 9.30
C PRO A 130 18.59 -10.71 9.41
N VAL A 131 19.44 -11.54 10.03
CA VAL A 131 19.25 -13.00 10.16
C VAL A 131 19.13 -13.46 11.62
N ASP A 132 18.96 -12.51 12.54
CA ASP A 132 18.71 -12.72 13.97
C ASP A 132 17.33 -13.34 14.25
N LYS A 133 16.34 -13.10 13.38
CA LYS A 133 14.99 -13.64 13.46
C LYS A 133 14.37 -13.88 12.08
N VAL A 134 13.17 -14.47 12.07
CA VAL A 134 12.37 -14.63 10.85
C VAL A 134 11.64 -13.33 10.57
N TYR A 135 11.93 -12.72 9.41
CA TYR A 135 11.22 -11.55 8.90
C TYR A 135 10.20 -11.97 7.83
N ASN A 136 9.00 -11.40 7.93
CA ASN A 136 7.94 -11.45 6.93
C ASN A 136 7.94 -10.16 6.10
N TYR A 137 7.22 -10.16 4.98
CA TYR A 137 6.81 -8.90 4.34
C TYR A 137 5.85 -8.14 5.26
N GLY A 138 5.89 -6.81 5.18
CA GLY A 138 5.15 -5.91 6.06
C GLY A 138 5.93 -5.45 7.28
N ILE A 139 5.21 -5.27 8.40
CA ILE A 139 5.74 -4.75 9.67
C ILE A 139 6.25 -5.88 10.56
N ASN A 140 7.52 -5.80 11.00
CA ASN A 140 8.15 -6.77 11.91
C ASN A 140 8.61 -6.06 13.19
N TYR A 141 7.94 -6.34 14.31
CA TYR A 141 8.22 -5.72 15.60
C TYR A 141 9.38 -6.40 16.33
N ASP A 142 10.25 -5.60 16.93
CA ASP A 142 11.24 -6.02 17.92
C ASP A 142 10.98 -5.28 19.24
N ARG A 143 10.30 -5.98 20.16
CA ARG A 143 9.95 -5.48 21.50
C ARG A 143 11.09 -5.57 22.51
N GLU A 144 12.19 -6.25 22.19
CA GLU A 144 13.36 -6.33 23.07
C GLU A 144 14.29 -5.14 22.82
N ASN A 145 14.36 -4.66 21.58
CA ASN A 145 15.27 -3.60 21.13
C ASN A 145 14.54 -2.30 20.73
N ASN A 146 13.25 -2.16 21.02
CA ASN A 146 12.41 -1.02 20.64
C ASN A 146 12.62 -0.58 19.18
N SER A 147 12.52 -1.54 18.25
CA SER A 147 12.71 -1.28 16.82
C SER A 147 11.64 -1.97 15.95
N VAL A 148 11.45 -1.44 14.75
CA VAL A 148 10.48 -1.96 13.78
C VAL A 148 11.16 -2.08 12.42
N THR A 149 11.16 -3.30 11.87
CA THR A 149 11.69 -3.56 10.52
C THR A 149 10.55 -3.70 9.53
N LEU A 150 10.53 -2.80 8.56
CA LEU A 150 9.55 -2.73 7.48
C LEU A 150 10.13 -3.43 6.25
N ALA A 151 9.33 -4.25 5.54
CA ALA A 151 9.79 -5.04 4.40
C ALA A 151 8.76 -5.08 3.25
N LEU A 152 8.97 -4.32 2.19
CA LEU A 152 8.11 -4.24 1.01
C LEU A 152 8.62 -5.16 -0.10
N TYR A 153 7.85 -6.16 -0.52
CA TYR A 153 8.15 -6.97 -1.70
C TYR A 153 8.09 -6.12 -2.98
N ASP A 154 9.10 -6.23 -3.85
CA ASP A 154 9.18 -5.49 -5.11
C ASP A 154 9.97 -6.27 -6.16
N ILE A 155 9.26 -6.96 -7.05
CA ILE A 155 9.74 -7.61 -8.28
C ILE A 155 8.58 -7.65 -9.26
N ASP A 156 8.80 -7.17 -10.49
CA ASP A 156 7.86 -7.24 -11.61
C ASP A 156 7.91 -8.60 -12.34
N THR A 157 7.05 -8.80 -13.35
CA THR A 157 7.03 -10.05 -14.14
C THR A 157 8.24 -10.27 -15.06
N ASN A 158 9.11 -9.27 -15.29
CA ASN A 158 10.38 -9.43 -15.99
C ASN A 158 11.50 -9.87 -15.03
N GLY A 159 11.30 -9.72 -13.72
CA GLY A 159 12.33 -9.90 -12.69
C GLY A 159 13.04 -8.61 -12.30
N ASP A 160 12.55 -7.45 -12.77
CA ASP A 160 13.08 -6.12 -12.45
C ASP A 160 12.42 -5.59 -11.16
N CYS A 161 13.03 -4.60 -10.50
CA CYS A 161 12.45 -3.88 -9.36
C CYS A 161 12.51 -2.36 -9.61
N HIS A 162 11.99 -1.55 -8.69
CA HIS A 162 12.25 -0.12 -8.68
C HIS A 162 13.75 0.17 -8.45
N ASP A 163 14.21 1.39 -8.77
CA ASP A 163 15.64 1.74 -8.62
C ASP A 163 16.03 2.11 -7.17
N TYR A 164 15.06 2.56 -6.37
CA TYR A 164 15.18 2.99 -4.98
C TYR A 164 13.80 2.91 -4.29
N CYS A 165 13.81 2.90 -2.95
CA CYS A 165 12.61 3.09 -2.15
C CYS A 165 12.95 3.95 -0.92
N TYR A 166 12.10 4.93 -0.59
CA TYR A 166 12.22 5.71 0.65
C TYR A 166 11.11 5.35 1.62
N LEU A 167 11.45 5.32 2.89
CA LEU A 167 10.48 5.31 3.97
C LEU A 167 10.11 6.76 4.32
N LEU A 168 8.83 7.11 4.26
CA LEU A 168 8.28 8.42 4.60
C LEU A 168 7.39 8.29 5.83
N GLY A 169 7.41 9.25 6.75
CA GLY A 169 6.54 9.22 7.93
C GLY A 169 6.75 10.40 8.88
N ASP A 170 6.15 10.30 10.05
CA ASP A 170 6.20 11.37 11.07
C ASP A 170 7.63 11.68 11.53
N PHE A 171 8.49 10.65 11.58
CA PHE A 171 9.91 10.74 11.93
C PHE A 171 10.77 11.50 10.91
N ASN A 172 10.28 11.82 9.70
CA ASN A 172 11.03 12.56 8.68
C ASN A 172 10.25 13.66 7.96
N GLY A 173 9.11 14.10 8.52
CA GLY A 173 8.31 15.17 7.94
C GLY A 173 7.75 14.82 6.55
N TRP A 174 7.50 13.53 6.30
CA TRP A 174 6.86 13.02 5.07
C TRP A 174 7.62 13.28 3.76
N GLN A 175 8.93 13.57 3.82
CA GLN A 175 9.79 13.84 2.65
C GLN A 175 10.90 12.79 2.46
N PRO A 176 11.21 12.38 1.22
CA PRO A 176 12.34 11.50 0.93
C PRO A 176 13.67 12.11 1.38
N SER A 177 14.47 11.35 2.13
CA SER A 177 15.82 11.74 2.53
C SER A 177 16.80 10.56 2.51
N SER A 178 18.11 10.85 2.46
CA SER A 178 19.17 9.83 2.48
C SER A 178 19.09 8.89 3.67
N ASP A 179 18.66 9.41 4.81
CA ASP A 179 18.71 8.73 6.10
C ASP A 179 17.61 7.66 6.21
N TYR A 180 16.55 7.79 5.40
CA TYR A 180 15.44 6.84 5.31
C TYR A 180 15.36 6.15 3.93
N ALA A 181 16.49 6.08 3.21
CA ALA A 181 16.63 5.23 2.03
C ALA A 181 16.59 3.75 2.44
N MET A 182 15.70 2.97 1.83
CA MET A 182 15.56 1.54 2.12
C MET A 182 16.64 0.71 1.43
N TYR A 183 17.04 -0.38 2.07
CA TYR A 183 17.99 -1.34 1.56
C TYR A 183 17.32 -2.36 0.64
N ARG A 184 18.03 -2.85 -0.39
CA ARG A 184 17.55 -3.92 -1.27
C ARG A 184 18.09 -5.28 -0.83
N ASP A 185 17.21 -6.24 -0.53
CA ASP A 185 17.55 -7.65 -0.41
C ASP A 185 17.06 -8.42 -1.65
N GLU A 186 18.00 -8.85 -2.49
CA GLU A 186 17.72 -9.59 -3.73
C GLU A 186 17.28 -11.04 -3.47
N ALA A 187 17.70 -11.66 -2.36
CA ALA A 187 17.31 -13.03 -2.01
C ALA A 187 15.88 -13.07 -1.46
N LYS A 188 15.47 -12.02 -0.75
CA LYS A 188 14.11 -11.81 -0.24
C LYS A 188 13.20 -11.03 -1.19
N LYS A 189 13.74 -10.49 -2.28
CA LYS A 189 13.02 -9.71 -3.30
C LYS A 189 12.30 -8.48 -2.73
N CYS A 190 12.89 -7.83 -1.74
CA CYS A 190 12.24 -6.74 -1.01
C CYS A 190 13.15 -5.53 -0.75
N TRP A 191 12.50 -4.40 -0.55
CA TRP A 191 13.03 -3.23 0.13
C TRP A 191 12.83 -3.38 1.62
N TRP A 192 13.83 -3.06 2.43
CA TRP A 192 13.70 -3.09 3.89
C TRP A 192 14.40 -1.94 4.61
N TYR A 193 13.88 -1.57 5.76
CA TYR A 193 14.48 -0.58 6.66
C TYR A 193 14.11 -0.89 8.12
N THR A 194 15.02 -0.64 9.05
CA THR A 194 14.77 -0.79 10.49
C THR A 194 14.76 0.59 11.14
N LEU A 195 13.59 1.02 11.63
CA LEU A 195 13.47 2.14 12.54
C LEU A 195 13.90 1.68 13.94
N THR A 196 14.83 2.40 14.56
CA THR A 196 15.26 2.20 15.95
C THR A 196 14.62 3.26 16.85
N ASP A 197 14.77 3.08 18.17
CA ASP A 197 14.37 4.07 19.18
C ASP A 197 12.86 4.42 19.10
N ILE A 198 12.04 3.42 18.73
CA ILE A 198 10.58 3.50 18.65
C ILE A 198 10.00 3.50 20.05
N GLU A 199 9.25 4.53 20.42
CA GLU A 199 8.58 4.55 21.72
C GLU A 199 7.36 3.60 21.68
N PRO A 200 7.30 2.54 22.51
CA PRO A 200 6.41 1.41 22.21
C PRO A 200 4.91 1.75 22.23
N ALA A 201 4.52 2.72 23.06
CA ALA A 201 3.14 3.19 23.21
C ALA A 201 2.73 4.25 22.17
N GLU A 202 3.67 4.82 21.41
CA GLU A 202 3.37 5.77 20.34
C GLU A 202 2.94 5.05 19.05
N GLU A 203 2.02 5.65 18.31
CA GLU A 203 1.63 5.19 16.97
C GLU A 203 2.35 6.05 15.94
N TYR A 204 3.04 5.39 15.01
CA TYR A 204 3.79 6.01 13.93
C TYR A 204 3.12 5.75 12.60
N MET A 205 2.85 6.81 11.84
CA MET A 205 2.35 6.72 10.48
C MET A 205 3.49 6.74 9.48
N TYR A 206 3.33 5.99 8.38
CA TYR A 206 4.31 5.90 7.32
C TYR A 206 3.75 5.48 5.96
N GLN A 207 4.56 5.69 4.92
CA GLN A 207 4.36 5.23 3.54
C GLN A 207 5.72 4.91 2.91
N TYR A 208 5.70 4.20 1.79
CA TYR A 208 6.84 4.02 0.91
C TYR A 208 6.76 4.99 -0.28
N CYS A 209 7.92 5.46 -0.74
CA CYS A 209 8.06 6.23 -1.98
C CYS A 209 8.97 5.50 -2.96
N LEU A 210 8.37 5.08 -4.09
CA LEU A 210 9.00 4.24 -5.12
C LEU A 210 9.39 5.03 -6.38
N GLY A 211 9.20 6.34 -6.37
CA GLY A 211 9.48 7.20 -7.51
C GLY A 211 8.72 8.50 -7.47
N PHE A 212 8.72 9.21 -8.59
CA PHE A 212 8.11 10.53 -8.72
C PHE A 212 7.41 10.66 -10.08
N ILE A 213 6.25 11.33 -10.07
CA ILE A 213 5.51 11.75 -11.26
C ILE A 213 5.51 13.28 -11.25
N GLY A 214 6.46 13.90 -11.97
CA GLY A 214 6.76 15.32 -11.74
C GLY A 214 7.50 15.47 -10.41
N GLU A 215 7.09 16.42 -9.59
CA GLU A 215 7.55 16.53 -8.19
C GLU A 215 6.80 15.61 -7.22
N GLN A 216 5.67 15.03 -7.64
CA GLN A 216 4.81 14.30 -6.71
C GLN A 216 5.38 12.89 -6.50
N PRO A 217 5.78 12.54 -5.26
CA PRO A 217 6.27 11.20 -4.96
C PRO A 217 5.15 10.17 -5.14
N VAL A 218 5.50 9.01 -5.69
CA VAL A 218 4.63 7.84 -5.80
C VAL A 218 4.56 7.18 -4.42
N ARG A 219 3.64 7.70 -3.60
CA ARG A 219 3.35 7.23 -2.24
C ARG A 219 2.48 5.99 -2.27
N VAL A 220 2.89 4.94 -1.58
CA VAL A 220 2.09 3.73 -1.33
C VAL A 220 2.13 3.36 0.15
N CYS A 221 1.00 2.93 0.71
CA CYS A 221 0.98 2.28 2.02
C CYS A 221 1.60 0.86 1.94
N ASP A 222 1.89 0.27 3.09
CA ASP A 222 2.25 -1.14 3.20
C ASP A 222 1.03 -2.04 2.89
N PRO A 223 1.12 -2.95 1.89
CA PRO A 223 0.06 -3.93 1.60
C PRO A 223 -0.35 -4.82 2.77
N TYR A 224 0.53 -4.97 3.77
CA TYR A 224 0.33 -5.77 4.97
C TYR A 224 -0.09 -4.93 6.19
N THR A 225 -0.39 -3.65 6.01
CA THR A 225 -0.77 -2.77 7.12
C THR A 225 -2.10 -3.21 7.73
N GLU A 226 -2.10 -3.33 9.06
CA GLU A 226 -3.28 -3.69 9.84
C GLU A 226 -4.04 -2.47 10.38
N ILE A 227 -3.45 -1.28 10.22
CA ILE A 227 -4.02 0.03 10.54
C ILE A 227 -3.76 0.93 9.34
N VAL A 228 -4.79 1.66 8.90
CA VAL A 228 -4.70 2.59 7.77
C VAL A 228 -5.59 3.80 7.99
N TYR A 229 -5.09 4.96 7.59
CA TYR A 229 -5.80 6.23 7.65
C TYR A 229 -5.88 6.88 6.27
N THR A 230 -6.97 7.60 6.00
CA THR A 230 -7.17 8.27 4.72
C THR A 230 -7.72 9.68 4.90
N LYS A 231 -7.51 10.55 3.91
CA LYS A 231 -8.06 11.92 3.93
C LYS A 231 -9.58 11.96 3.68
N TRP A 232 -10.19 10.83 3.31
CA TRP A 232 -11.63 10.67 3.09
C TRP A 232 -12.35 9.90 4.20
N ASP A 233 -11.64 9.58 5.29
CA ASP A 233 -12.23 9.06 6.53
C ASP A 233 -13.36 9.99 7.04
N ARG A 234 -14.43 9.41 7.60
CA ARG A 234 -15.60 10.20 8.02
C ARG A 234 -15.22 11.24 9.09
N THR A 235 -15.73 12.46 8.97
CA THR A 235 -15.52 13.52 9.97
C THR A 235 -16.03 13.17 11.36
N ASN A 236 -17.03 12.28 11.46
CA ASN A 236 -17.58 11.76 12.69
C ASN A 236 -17.02 10.37 13.08
N LEU A 237 -15.99 9.88 12.39
CA LEU A 237 -15.36 8.59 12.70
C LEU A 237 -14.81 8.56 14.14
N LYS A 238 -14.48 9.71 14.73
CA LYS A 238 -14.05 9.82 16.13
C LYS A 238 -15.15 9.45 17.15
N ASP A 239 -16.41 9.41 16.77
CA ASP A 239 -17.50 8.92 17.64
C ASP A 239 -17.50 7.37 17.76
N ILE A 240 -16.91 6.72 16.74
CA ILE A 240 -16.80 5.26 16.61
C ILE A 240 -15.43 4.82 17.11
N TYR A 241 -14.37 5.45 16.60
CA TYR A 241 -12.96 5.22 16.88
C TYR A 241 -12.39 6.41 17.69
N PRO A 242 -12.56 6.46 19.03
CA PRO A 242 -12.32 7.67 19.83
C PRO A 242 -10.87 8.17 19.82
N ASN A 243 -9.91 7.28 19.62
CA ASN A 243 -8.48 7.61 19.57
C ASN A 243 -7.98 7.81 18.13
N LEU A 244 -8.86 8.07 17.16
CA LEU A 244 -8.46 8.24 15.76
C LEU A 244 -7.50 9.44 15.64
N PRO A 245 -6.25 9.24 15.18
CA PRO A 245 -5.32 10.33 14.95
C PRO A 245 -5.80 11.24 13.82
N ASN A 246 -5.15 12.40 13.66
CA ASN A 246 -5.40 13.25 12.51
C ASN A 246 -4.60 12.73 11.31
N TYR A 247 -5.21 12.71 10.14
CA TYR A 247 -4.51 12.42 8.90
C TYR A 247 -3.45 13.52 8.62
N PRO A 248 -2.17 13.18 8.29
CA PRO A 248 -1.11 14.17 8.08
C PRO A 248 -1.35 15.07 6.85
N ASP A 249 -1.14 16.39 6.99
CA ASP A 249 -1.42 17.33 5.90
C ASP A 249 -0.33 17.32 4.80
N GLU A 250 0.87 16.86 5.14
CA GLU A 250 2.05 16.76 4.27
C GLU A 250 1.99 15.60 3.27
N THR A 251 0.95 14.74 3.35
CA THR A 251 0.87 13.50 2.58
C THR A 251 -0.49 13.25 1.90
N SER A 252 -0.56 12.25 1.03
CA SER A 252 -1.75 11.90 0.24
C SER A 252 -1.91 10.38 0.05
N GLY A 253 -3.15 9.95 -0.22
CA GLY A 253 -3.52 8.53 -0.36
C GLY A 253 -3.74 7.83 0.99
N PRO A 254 -3.85 6.49 1.00
CA PRO A 254 -3.88 5.73 2.24
C PRO A 254 -2.51 5.73 2.93
N VAL A 255 -2.51 5.83 4.26
CA VAL A 255 -1.31 5.91 5.11
C VAL A 255 -1.30 4.74 6.06
N SER A 256 -0.20 3.97 6.10
CA SER A 256 -0.01 2.88 7.06
C SER A 256 0.30 3.40 8.45
N ALA A 257 -0.06 2.65 9.49
CA ALA A 257 0.36 2.94 10.85
C ALA A 257 0.77 1.69 11.64
N PHE A 258 1.72 1.87 12.56
CA PHE A 258 2.10 0.85 13.53
C PHE A 258 2.23 1.44 14.94
N GLN A 259 1.91 0.62 15.92
CA GLN A 259 2.16 0.85 17.35
C GLN A 259 2.68 -0.48 17.90
N MET A 260 3.65 -0.46 18.82
CA MET A 260 4.32 -1.68 19.28
C MET A 260 3.60 -2.34 20.46
N GLU A 261 3.13 -1.51 21.40
CA GLU A 261 2.24 -1.83 22.52
C GLU A 261 0.78 -1.45 22.18
N ARG A 262 0.26 -2.05 21.11
CA ARG A 262 -1.18 -1.97 20.79
C ARG A 262 -2.03 -2.55 21.92
N PRO A 263 -3.26 -2.04 22.13
CA PRO A 263 -4.23 -2.65 23.02
C PRO A 263 -4.41 -4.15 22.72
N VAL A 264 -4.33 -4.98 23.76
CA VAL A 264 -4.53 -6.44 23.62
C VAL A 264 -5.94 -6.79 24.09
N TYR A 265 -6.78 -7.22 23.15
CA TYR A 265 -8.09 -7.77 23.49
C TYR A 265 -7.93 -9.10 24.24
N THR A 266 -8.46 -9.17 25.47
CA THR A 266 -8.50 -10.40 26.27
C THR A 266 -9.78 -11.15 25.97
N TRP A 267 -9.67 -12.21 25.17
CA TRP A 267 -10.78 -13.12 24.87
C TRP A 267 -11.34 -13.76 26.14
N GLN A 268 -12.66 -13.72 26.28
CA GLN A 268 -13.43 -14.27 27.41
C GLN A 268 -13.87 -15.71 27.14
N HIS A 269 -14.08 -16.09 25.87
CA HIS A 269 -14.44 -17.45 25.47
C HIS A 269 -13.28 -18.12 24.73
N SER A 270 -13.07 -19.39 25.06
CA SER A 270 -12.08 -20.23 24.37
C SER A 270 -12.53 -20.51 22.94
N TRP A 271 -11.59 -20.54 22.01
CA TRP A 271 -11.81 -20.89 20.61
C TRP A 271 -11.27 -22.30 20.35
N GLN A 272 -11.82 -23.03 19.38
CA GLN A 272 -11.49 -24.44 19.11
C GLN A 272 -10.00 -24.80 18.93
N ASN A 273 -9.14 -23.84 18.55
CA ASN A 273 -7.69 -24.06 18.43
C ASN A 273 -6.89 -23.61 19.67
N THR A 274 -7.56 -23.28 20.79
CA THR A 274 -6.91 -22.98 22.07
C THR A 274 -6.28 -24.27 22.66
N PRO A 275 -4.97 -24.32 22.93
CA PRO A 275 -4.33 -25.54 23.43
C PRO A 275 -4.90 -26.04 24.76
N GLY A 276 -5.51 -27.23 24.73
CA GLY A 276 -6.08 -27.88 25.92
C GLY A 276 -7.54 -27.54 26.23
N ASP A 277 -8.20 -26.76 25.37
CA ASP A 277 -9.63 -26.43 25.46
C ASP A 277 -10.32 -26.80 24.13
N SER A 278 -11.58 -27.26 24.18
CA SER A 278 -12.36 -27.54 22.97
C SER A 278 -13.02 -26.29 22.37
N GLY A 279 -13.16 -25.23 23.16
CA GLY A 279 -13.65 -23.91 22.75
C GLY A 279 -15.03 -23.87 22.08
N PHE A 280 -15.35 -22.69 21.54
CA PHE A 280 -16.41 -22.54 20.54
C PHE A 280 -15.99 -23.19 19.23
N LYS A 281 -16.95 -23.90 18.62
CA LYS A 281 -16.89 -24.48 17.28
C LYS A 281 -18.29 -24.51 16.67
N ILE A 282 -18.35 -24.62 15.34
CA ILE A 282 -19.59 -24.96 14.62
C ILE A 282 -20.02 -26.39 15.05
N GLU A 283 -21.28 -26.56 15.45
CA GLU A 283 -21.80 -27.87 15.90
C GLU A 283 -21.96 -28.86 14.74
N ASP A 284 -22.61 -28.42 13.65
CA ASP A 284 -22.77 -29.16 12.40
C ASP A 284 -22.49 -28.22 11.21
N LYS A 285 -21.63 -28.65 10.29
CA LYS A 285 -21.27 -27.87 9.09
C LYS A 285 -22.22 -28.13 7.91
N ASP A 286 -23.06 -29.15 8.01
CA ASP A 286 -24.07 -29.48 7.01
C ASP A 286 -25.44 -28.80 7.31
N ASP A 287 -25.59 -28.13 8.47
CA ASP A 287 -26.82 -27.42 8.91
C ASP A 287 -26.51 -25.95 9.31
N LEU A 288 -26.07 -25.16 8.33
CA LEU A 288 -25.75 -23.73 8.51
C LEU A 288 -26.97 -22.85 8.20
N ILE A 289 -27.50 -22.17 9.23
CA ILE A 289 -28.50 -21.11 9.13
C ILE A 289 -27.76 -19.78 9.20
N ILE A 290 -27.41 -19.26 8.02
CA ILE A 290 -26.56 -18.08 7.85
C ILE A 290 -27.40 -16.81 7.77
N TYR A 291 -27.01 -15.78 8.53
CA TYR A 291 -27.52 -14.42 8.42
C TYR A 291 -26.45 -13.52 7.78
N GLU A 292 -26.61 -13.19 6.50
CA GLU A 292 -25.81 -12.19 5.79
C GLU A 292 -26.09 -10.80 6.39
N LEU A 293 -25.05 -10.11 6.86
CA LEU A 293 -25.17 -8.88 7.64
C LEU A 293 -24.26 -7.78 7.10
N TRP A 294 -24.88 -6.70 6.62
CA TRP A 294 -24.20 -5.43 6.37
C TRP A 294 -24.24 -4.53 7.62
N VAL A 295 -23.11 -4.43 8.32
CA VAL A 295 -23.01 -3.72 9.61
C VAL A 295 -23.56 -2.29 9.51
N ARG A 296 -23.25 -1.59 8.41
CA ARG A 296 -23.57 -0.18 8.19
C ARG A 296 -25.05 0.20 8.29
N ASN A 297 -25.95 -0.72 7.94
CA ASN A 297 -27.38 -0.43 7.82
C ASN A 297 -28.24 -1.32 8.73
N PHE A 298 -27.62 -2.10 9.61
CA PHE A 298 -28.33 -2.91 10.59
C PHE A 298 -28.78 -2.10 11.82
N THR A 299 -28.00 -1.09 12.24
CA THR A 299 -28.36 -0.13 13.30
C THR A 299 -28.21 1.31 12.81
N GLU A 300 -28.69 2.28 13.60
CA GLU A 300 -28.56 3.71 13.28
C GLU A 300 -27.09 4.18 13.33
N GLU A 301 -26.32 3.64 14.28
CA GLU A 301 -24.88 3.88 14.42
C GLU A 301 -24.07 3.19 13.30
N GLY A 302 -24.53 2.03 12.84
CA GLY A 302 -23.87 1.22 11.81
C GLY A 302 -22.53 0.63 12.27
N THR A 303 -22.44 0.18 13.52
CA THR A 303 -21.20 -0.34 14.14
C THR A 303 -21.40 -1.72 14.79
N LEU A 304 -20.32 -2.50 14.91
CA LEU A 304 -20.32 -3.79 15.60
C LEU A 304 -20.64 -3.62 17.10
N ARG A 305 -20.19 -2.53 17.72
CA ARG A 305 -20.56 -2.21 19.12
C ARG A 305 -22.06 -2.09 19.28
N ALA A 306 -22.76 -1.44 18.36
CA ALA A 306 -24.21 -1.29 18.43
C ALA A 306 -24.98 -2.61 18.24
N LEU A 307 -24.38 -3.63 17.60
CA LEU A 307 -25.01 -4.96 17.52
C LEU A 307 -25.04 -5.69 18.87
N MET A 308 -24.03 -5.45 19.71
CA MET A 308 -23.87 -6.07 21.04
C MET A 308 -24.61 -5.34 22.17
N LEU A 309 -24.86 -4.04 22.03
CA LEU A 309 -25.50 -3.23 23.07
C LEU A 309 -27.01 -3.47 23.13
N ASN A 310 -27.56 -3.45 24.35
CA ASN A 310 -29.00 -3.51 24.57
C ASN A 310 -29.68 -2.16 24.27
N ASP A 311 -30.80 -2.21 23.55
CA ASP A 311 -31.70 -1.08 23.34
C ASP A 311 -32.60 -0.81 24.57
N GLU A 312 -33.53 0.16 24.46
CA GLU A 312 -34.42 0.55 25.55
C GLU A 312 -35.37 -0.56 26.03
N THR A 313 -35.54 -1.63 25.24
CA THR A 313 -36.31 -2.82 25.63
C THR A 313 -35.48 -3.83 26.44
N GLY A 314 -34.16 -3.62 26.54
CA GLY A 314 -33.23 -4.53 27.18
C GLY A 314 -32.74 -5.66 26.28
N LYS A 315 -32.94 -5.57 24.96
CA LYS A 315 -32.44 -6.53 23.96
C LYS A 315 -31.37 -5.92 23.07
N SER A 316 -30.33 -6.70 22.78
CA SER A 316 -29.33 -6.42 21.74
C SER A 316 -29.80 -6.92 20.37
N LYS A 317 -29.08 -6.54 19.31
CA LYS A 317 -29.34 -7.09 17.96
C LYS A 317 -28.87 -8.54 17.83
N LEU A 318 -27.86 -8.93 18.59
CA LEU A 318 -27.47 -10.34 18.71
C LEU A 318 -28.54 -11.20 19.42
N ASP A 319 -29.35 -10.64 20.33
CA ASP A 319 -30.52 -11.36 20.88
C ASP A 319 -31.58 -11.60 19.80
N TYR A 320 -31.83 -10.63 18.92
CA TYR A 320 -32.74 -10.80 17.78
C TYR A 320 -32.24 -11.88 16.81
N ILE A 321 -30.95 -11.87 16.45
CA ILE A 321 -30.37 -12.87 15.55
C ILE A 321 -30.42 -14.27 16.17
N GLN A 322 -30.12 -14.39 17.48
CA GLN A 322 -30.23 -15.65 18.21
C GLN A 322 -31.69 -16.15 18.33
N ASP A 323 -32.66 -15.25 18.57
CA ASP A 323 -34.09 -15.56 18.62
C ASP A 323 -34.64 -16.10 17.27
N LEU A 324 -33.99 -15.80 16.14
CA LEU A 324 -34.33 -16.37 14.83
C LEU A 324 -33.87 -17.82 14.64
N GLY A 325 -32.97 -18.33 15.49
CA GLY A 325 -32.34 -19.65 15.33
C GLY A 325 -31.14 -19.65 14.37
N VAL A 326 -30.54 -18.48 14.09
CA VAL A 326 -29.31 -18.35 13.31
C VAL A 326 -28.12 -18.93 14.08
N ASN A 327 -27.27 -19.72 13.41
CA ASN A 327 -26.03 -20.26 13.97
C ASN A 327 -24.75 -19.73 13.29
N VAL A 328 -24.88 -18.95 12.20
CA VAL A 328 -23.76 -18.23 11.57
C VAL A 328 -24.17 -16.80 11.24
N ILE A 329 -23.36 -15.81 11.61
CA ILE A 329 -23.41 -14.47 11.00
C ILE A 329 -22.32 -14.39 9.94
N GLU A 330 -22.70 -14.11 8.70
CA GLU A 330 -21.76 -13.78 7.64
C GLU A 330 -21.71 -12.25 7.53
N LEU A 331 -20.58 -11.66 7.91
CA LEU A 331 -20.36 -10.24 7.67
C LEU A 331 -20.02 -10.03 6.19
N MET A 332 -20.83 -9.22 5.49
CA MET A 332 -20.47 -8.64 4.20
C MET A 332 -19.13 -7.90 4.30
N PRO A 333 -18.38 -7.68 3.20
CA PRO A 333 -16.93 -7.49 3.30
C PRO A 333 -16.50 -6.37 4.25
N VAL A 334 -15.67 -6.77 5.22
CA VAL A 334 -15.17 -5.90 6.31
C VAL A 334 -13.69 -5.56 6.19
N GLN A 335 -12.99 -6.10 5.19
CA GLN A 335 -11.63 -5.66 4.85
C GLN A 335 -11.70 -4.26 4.22
N GLU A 336 -10.79 -3.37 4.59
CA GLU A 336 -10.86 -1.94 4.27
C GLU A 336 -11.07 -1.65 2.76
N PHE A 337 -12.12 -0.87 2.47
CA PHE A 337 -12.65 -0.63 1.12
C PHE A 337 -12.83 0.86 0.80
N GLY A 338 -12.86 1.21 -0.50
CA GLY A 338 -12.82 2.60 -0.94
C GLY A 338 -14.17 3.33 -0.87
N SER A 339 -15.27 2.64 -1.16
CA SER A 339 -16.57 3.27 -1.43
C SER A 339 -17.58 3.04 -0.32
N ARG A 340 -18.01 4.15 0.30
CA ARG A 340 -18.98 4.20 1.41
C ARG A 340 -20.26 3.36 1.19
N ASN A 341 -20.68 3.23 -0.08
CA ASN A 341 -21.93 2.59 -0.51
C ASN A 341 -21.72 1.34 -1.39
N GLY A 342 -20.49 0.86 -1.59
CA GLY A 342 -20.19 -0.36 -2.38
C GLY A 342 -20.39 -1.68 -1.63
N TRP A 343 -21.01 -1.63 -0.45
CA TRP A 343 -21.22 -2.77 0.46
C TRP A 343 -19.96 -3.53 0.90
N GLY A 344 -18.76 -2.98 0.66
CA GLY A 344 -17.48 -3.60 0.96
C GLY A 344 -16.80 -4.27 -0.25
N TYR A 345 -17.50 -4.42 -1.38
CA TYR A 345 -17.01 -5.09 -2.59
C TYR A 345 -16.03 -4.26 -3.44
N ASP A 346 -15.32 -3.30 -2.82
CA ASP A 346 -14.27 -2.51 -3.46
C ASP A 346 -13.04 -2.36 -2.54
N PRO A 347 -12.44 -3.49 -2.09
CA PRO A 347 -11.31 -3.49 -1.18
C PRO A 347 -10.07 -2.80 -1.79
N TYR A 348 -9.22 -2.25 -0.92
CA TYR A 348 -7.88 -1.82 -1.32
C TYR A 348 -6.76 -2.38 -0.42
N LEU A 349 -7.09 -2.91 0.76
CA LEU A 349 -6.18 -3.59 1.68
C LEU A 349 -6.83 -4.84 2.29
N TYR A 350 -6.02 -5.85 2.60
CA TYR A 350 -6.50 -7.15 3.10
C TYR A 350 -6.17 -7.45 4.58
N PHE A 351 -5.41 -6.58 5.24
CA PHE A 351 -4.96 -6.76 6.63
C PHE A 351 -5.55 -5.71 7.58
N ALA A 352 -6.01 -4.57 7.06
CA ALA A 352 -6.85 -3.63 7.79
C ALA A 352 -8.33 -4.02 7.65
N LEU A 353 -9.08 -3.92 8.74
CA LEU A 353 -10.55 -4.00 8.72
C LEU A 353 -11.13 -2.58 8.75
N ASP A 354 -12.30 -2.40 8.14
CA ASP A 354 -12.89 -1.07 7.99
C ASP A 354 -13.32 -0.51 9.35
N LYS A 355 -12.65 0.58 9.72
CA LYS A 355 -12.87 1.42 10.90
C LYS A 355 -14.26 2.07 10.95
N ASP A 356 -15.01 2.13 9.84
CA ASP A 356 -16.40 2.55 9.82
C ASP A 356 -17.30 1.69 10.72
N TYR A 357 -16.90 0.44 10.99
CA TYR A 357 -17.66 -0.53 11.77
C TYR A 357 -17.19 -0.68 13.22
N GLY A 358 -15.98 -0.23 13.57
CA GLY A 358 -15.43 -0.24 14.93
C GLY A 358 -13.91 -0.34 14.98
N THR A 359 -13.34 -0.36 16.20
CA THR A 359 -11.91 -0.66 16.41
C THR A 359 -11.63 -2.16 16.27
N ARG A 360 -10.34 -2.53 16.11
CA ARG A 360 -9.88 -3.93 16.10
C ARG A 360 -10.40 -4.74 17.31
N GLU A 361 -10.44 -4.11 18.47
CA GLU A 361 -10.93 -4.69 19.72
C GLU A 361 -12.46 -4.88 19.69
N GLU A 362 -13.20 -4.00 19.03
CA GLU A 362 -14.66 -4.12 18.85
C GLU A 362 -15.01 -5.23 17.85
N TYR A 363 -14.22 -5.43 16.79
CA TYR A 363 -14.32 -6.62 15.93
C TYR A 363 -14.13 -7.91 16.72
N LYS A 364 -13.08 -8.00 17.55
CA LYS A 364 -12.82 -9.18 18.39
C LYS A 364 -13.92 -9.38 19.44
N ALA A 365 -14.38 -8.31 20.07
CA ALA A 365 -15.46 -8.37 21.05
C ALA A 365 -16.78 -8.86 20.44
N PHE A 366 -17.10 -8.44 19.22
CA PHE A 366 -18.25 -8.93 18.47
C PHE A 366 -18.16 -10.43 18.22
N ILE A 367 -16.99 -10.92 17.79
CA ILE A 367 -16.77 -12.35 17.52
C ILE A 367 -16.84 -13.17 18.82
N ASP A 368 -16.19 -12.70 19.90
CA ASP A 368 -16.21 -13.34 21.22
C ASP A 368 -17.64 -13.42 21.81
N GLU A 369 -18.46 -12.38 21.61
CA GLU A 369 -19.87 -12.35 22.02
C GLU A 369 -20.76 -13.24 21.13
N CYS A 370 -20.45 -13.39 19.83
CA CYS A 370 -21.10 -14.38 18.97
C CYS A 370 -20.76 -15.82 19.40
N HIS A 371 -19.48 -16.10 19.66
CA HIS A 371 -19.00 -17.39 20.18
C HIS A 371 -19.69 -17.77 21.51
N ARG A 372 -19.86 -16.81 22.42
CA ARG A 372 -20.64 -16.98 23.66
C ARG A 372 -22.08 -17.44 23.43
N ARG A 373 -22.68 -17.02 22.32
CA ARG A 373 -24.07 -17.30 21.93
C ARG A 373 -24.23 -18.60 21.14
N GLY A 374 -23.13 -19.28 20.81
CA GLY A 374 -23.15 -20.43 19.90
C GLY A 374 -23.24 -20.04 18.42
N ILE A 375 -22.89 -18.80 18.08
CA ILE A 375 -22.98 -18.25 16.72
C ILE A 375 -21.57 -18.12 16.15
N ALA A 376 -21.32 -18.76 15.01
CA ALA A 376 -20.08 -18.62 14.26
C ALA A 376 -20.05 -17.30 13.48
N VAL A 377 -18.87 -16.76 13.23
CA VAL A 377 -18.70 -15.54 12.40
C VAL A 377 -17.88 -15.87 11.16
N PHE A 378 -18.46 -15.65 9.97
CA PHE A 378 -17.77 -15.71 8.69
C PHE A 378 -17.50 -14.30 8.17
N PHE A 379 -16.36 -14.10 7.51
CA PHE A 379 -16.10 -12.88 6.75
C PHE A 379 -16.25 -13.16 5.26
N ASP A 380 -16.99 -12.31 4.57
CA ASP A 380 -16.98 -12.25 3.12
C ASP A 380 -15.69 -11.58 2.62
N VAL A 381 -14.96 -12.26 1.72
CA VAL A 381 -13.61 -11.88 1.29
C VAL A 381 -13.52 -11.76 -0.23
N VAL A 382 -13.02 -10.61 -0.68
CA VAL A 382 -13.02 -10.18 -2.07
C VAL A 382 -11.60 -10.27 -2.62
N TYR A 383 -11.20 -11.49 -2.99
CA TYR A 383 -9.85 -11.78 -3.51
C TYR A 383 -9.76 -11.79 -5.05
N ASN A 384 -10.87 -11.56 -5.77
CA ASN A 384 -10.87 -11.53 -7.24
C ASN A 384 -10.34 -10.21 -7.82
N HIS A 385 -10.39 -9.12 -7.05
CA HIS A 385 -9.92 -7.80 -7.49
C HIS A 385 -9.48 -6.92 -6.32
N LEU A 386 -8.78 -5.82 -6.64
CA LEU A 386 -8.55 -4.67 -5.77
C LEU A 386 -8.82 -3.36 -6.53
N THR A 387 -9.12 -2.28 -5.83
CA THR A 387 -9.30 -0.94 -6.44
C THR A 387 -7.96 -0.23 -6.71
N ASP A 388 -8.01 0.86 -7.47
CA ASP A 388 -6.85 1.72 -7.75
C ASP A 388 -6.21 2.32 -6.48
N ASP A 389 -6.90 2.34 -5.35
CA ASP A 389 -6.30 2.84 -4.11
C ASP A 389 -5.29 1.88 -3.47
N SER A 390 -5.30 0.60 -3.89
CA SER A 390 -4.42 -0.42 -3.35
C SER A 390 -2.94 -0.13 -3.67
N PRO A 391 -2.03 -0.31 -2.69
CA PRO A 391 -0.60 -0.13 -2.94
C PRO A 391 -0.10 -1.07 -4.03
N LEU A 392 -0.60 -2.31 -4.09
CA LEU A 392 -0.24 -3.31 -5.09
C LEU A 392 -0.55 -2.87 -6.53
N VAL A 393 -1.62 -2.09 -6.72
CA VAL A 393 -1.98 -1.51 -8.03
C VAL A 393 -1.04 -0.34 -8.34
N LYS A 394 -0.91 0.60 -7.38
CA LYS A 394 -0.12 1.82 -7.50
C LYS A 394 1.37 1.56 -7.80
N MET A 395 1.96 0.51 -7.22
CA MET A 395 3.35 0.11 -7.46
C MET A 395 3.68 -0.16 -8.93
N TYR A 396 2.74 -0.69 -9.72
CA TYR A 396 3.00 -1.03 -11.13
C TYR A 396 1.86 -0.52 -12.02
N PHE A 397 1.60 0.79 -11.93
CA PHE A 397 0.56 1.47 -12.69
C PHE A 397 1.13 2.27 -13.87
N ASN A 398 0.51 2.17 -15.04
CA ASN A 398 0.92 2.88 -16.26
C ASN A 398 -0.12 3.94 -16.66
N HIS A 399 -0.20 5.00 -15.84
CA HIS A 399 -1.06 6.21 -15.97
C HIS A 399 -2.58 6.00 -16.02
N CYS A 400 -3.05 5.12 -16.90
CA CYS A 400 -4.47 4.90 -17.21
C CYS A 400 -4.90 3.43 -17.12
N ARG A 401 -3.96 2.53 -16.76
CA ARG A 401 -4.19 1.08 -16.65
C ARG A 401 -3.05 0.40 -15.89
N THR A 402 -3.32 -0.80 -15.39
CA THR A 402 -2.34 -1.80 -14.97
C THR A 402 -1.18 -1.90 -15.98
N ALA A 403 0.07 -1.81 -15.52
CA ALA A 403 1.23 -1.97 -16.39
C ALA A 403 1.32 -3.42 -16.93
N LEU A 404 1.87 -3.60 -18.13
CA LEU A 404 1.97 -4.94 -18.75
C LEU A 404 2.85 -5.88 -17.92
N ASN A 405 3.78 -5.32 -17.16
CA ASN A 405 4.71 -6.03 -16.31
C ASN A 405 4.23 -6.20 -14.86
N ASN A 406 3.03 -5.74 -14.50
CA ASN A 406 2.49 -5.83 -13.15
C ASN A 406 2.37 -7.31 -12.71
N PRO A 407 2.98 -7.74 -11.59
CA PRO A 407 2.92 -9.12 -11.13
C PRO A 407 1.59 -9.45 -10.41
N TRP A 408 0.95 -8.44 -9.83
CA TRP A 408 -0.24 -8.59 -8.98
C TRP A 408 -1.55 -8.63 -9.77
N PHE A 409 -1.60 -7.98 -10.95
CA PHE A 409 -2.83 -7.79 -11.71
C PHE A 409 -2.67 -8.02 -13.21
N ASN A 410 -3.70 -8.58 -13.82
CA ASN A 410 -3.79 -8.71 -15.26
C ASN A 410 -4.01 -7.34 -15.93
N GLN A 411 -3.26 -7.05 -17.02
CA GLN A 411 -3.50 -5.83 -17.82
C GLN A 411 -4.83 -5.88 -18.58
N ILE A 412 -5.25 -7.07 -19.00
CA ILE A 412 -6.52 -7.34 -19.65
C ILE A 412 -7.21 -8.42 -18.81
N PRO A 413 -8.39 -8.16 -18.24
CA PRO A 413 -9.09 -9.11 -17.40
C PRO A 413 -9.33 -10.47 -18.09
N LYS A 414 -9.33 -11.56 -17.33
CA LYS A 414 -9.55 -12.92 -17.85
C LYS A 414 -11.00 -13.39 -17.86
N HIS A 415 -11.92 -12.58 -17.34
CA HIS A 415 -13.33 -12.90 -17.20
C HIS A 415 -14.24 -11.69 -17.44
N PRO A 416 -15.50 -11.89 -17.88
CA PRO A 416 -16.42 -10.79 -18.19
C PRO A 416 -16.88 -9.99 -16.97
N HIS A 417 -16.76 -10.57 -15.77
CA HIS A 417 -17.28 -10.01 -14.51
C HIS A 417 -16.29 -9.07 -13.78
N ASN A 418 -15.24 -8.59 -14.44
CA ASN A 418 -14.26 -7.73 -13.79
C ASN A 418 -14.81 -6.32 -13.53
N VAL A 419 -14.92 -5.95 -12.25
CA VAL A 419 -15.37 -4.62 -11.80
C VAL A 419 -14.24 -3.63 -11.50
N ASN A 420 -13.03 -4.11 -11.15
CA ASN A 420 -11.88 -3.27 -10.79
C ASN A 420 -10.58 -3.75 -11.47
N ARG A 421 -9.55 -4.16 -10.71
CA ARG A 421 -8.28 -4.70 -11.21
C ARG A 421 -8.24 -6.21 -10.96
N ASP A 422 -8.41 -6.99 -12.02
CA ASP A 422 -8.34 -8.46 -12.05
C ASP A 422 -7.00 -8.98 -11.50
N MET A 423 -7.04 -9.79 -10.44
CA MET A 423 -5.85 -10.29 -9.76
C MET A 423 -5.18 -11.47 -10.47
N ASN A 424 -3.85 -11.41 -10.60
CA ASN A 424 -3.04 -12.45 -11.21
C ASN A 424 -2.82 -13.63 -10.26
N HIS A 425 -3.81 -14.48 -10.07
CA HIS A 425 -3.66 -15.73 -9.28
C HIS A 425 -2.68 -16.75 -9.90
N GLY A 426 -2.12 -16.45 -11.08
CA GLY A 426 -1.00 -17.19 -11.67
C GLY A 426 0.29 -17.04 -10.88
N ASP A 427 0.50 -15.86 -10.26
CA ASP A 427 1.73 -15.57 -9.52
C ASP A 427 1.71 -16.18 -8.10
N GLU A 428 2.86 -16.72 -7.68
CA GLU A 428 3.00 -17.33 -6.35
C GLU A 428 2.97 -16.30 -5.21
N PHE A 429 3.38 -15.04 -5.45
CA PHE A 429 3.32 -13.98 -4.44
C PHE A 429 1.89 -13.44 -4.28
N VAL A 430 1.08 -13.38 -5.34
CA VAL A 430 -0.37 -13.13 -5.24
C VAL A 430 -1.02 -14.21 -4.37
N LYS A 431 -0.75 -15.49 -4.67
CA LYS A 431 -1.28 -16.60 -3.87
C LYS A 431 -0.76 -16.59 -2.44
N LEU A 432 0.49 -16.21 -2.20
CA LEU A 432 1.07 -16.08 -0.86
C LEU A 432 0.37 -14.97 -0.07
N HIS A 433 0.17 -13.79 -0.66
CA HIS A 433 -0.45 -12.64 -0.03
C HIS A 433 -1.90 -12.94 0.41
N VAL A 434 -2.70 -13.57 -0.46
CA VAL A 434 -4.05 -14.05 -0.12
C VAL A 434 -4.02 -15.08 1.02
N LYS A 435 -3.12 -16.07 0.96
CA LYS A 435 -2.96 -17.06 2.04
C LYS A 435 -2.54 -16.44 3.37
N GLN A 436 -1.72 -15.40 3.34
CA GLN A 436 -1.32 -14.64 4.53
C GLN A 436 -2.51 -13.85 5.12
N SER A 437 -3.37 -13.25 4.28
CA SER A 437 -4.59 -12.57 4.74
C SER A 437 -5.57 -13.57 5.38
N LEU A 438 -5.86 -14.69 4.72
CA LEU A 438 -6.70 -15.77 5.26
C LEU A 438 -6.19 -16.28 6.61
N LYS A 439 -4.88 -16.53 6.71
CA LYS A 439 -4.22 -16.95 7.95
C LYS A 439 -4.35 -15.89 9.04
N TYR A 440 -4.07 -14.63 8.72
CA TYR A 440 -4.15 -13.50 9.64
C TYR A 440 -5.56 -13.34 10.21
N LEU A 441 -6.60 -13.37 9.37
CA LEU A 441 -7.98 -13.22 9.82
C LEU A 441 -8.41 -14.35 10.76
N LEU A 442 -8.00 -15.59 10.49
CA LEU A 442 -8.24 -16.74 11.38
C LEU A 442 -7.47 -16.64 12.71
N GLU A 443 -6.18 -16.30 12.71
CA GLU A 443 -5.36 -16.27 13.93
C GLU A 443 -5.66 -15.05 14.82
N GLU A 444 -5.87 -13.88 14.22
CA GLU A 444 -6.00 -12.61 14.93
C GLU A 444 -7.44 -12.35 15.40
N TYR A 445 -8.43 -12.60 14.54
CA TYR A 445 -9.84 -12.34 14.80
C TYR A 445 -10.64 -13.60 15.13
N LYS A 446 -10.06 -14.81 14.99
CA LYS A 446 -10.69 -16.08 15.37
C LYS A 446 -12.02 -16.38 14.67
N ILE A 447 -12.22 -15.83 13.47
CA ILE A 447 -13.39 -16.15 12.64
C ILE A 447 -13.44 -17.65 12.29
N ASP A 448 -14.63 -18.12 11.95
CA ASP A 448 -14.94 -19.54 11.79
C ASP A 448 -15.09 -19.96 10.33
N GLY A 449 -14.90 -19.03 9.40
CA GLY A 449 -14.99 -19.32 7.98
C GLY A 449 -15.03 -18.08 7.11
N PHE A 450 -15.19 -18.33 5.81
CA PHE A 450 -15.15 -17.33 4.76
C PHE A 450 -16.23 -17.59 3.72
N ARG A 451 -16.84 -16.54 3.20
CA ARG A 451 -17.42 -16.54 1.85
C ARG A 451 -16.39 -15.91 0.91
N PHE A 452 -16.09 -16.57 -0.21
CA PHE A 452 -15.27 -16.00 -1.26
C PHE A 452 -16.18 -15.41 -2.34
N ASP A 453 -16.11 -14.09 -2.50
CA ASP A 453 -16.82 -13.36 -3.55
C ASP A 453 -16.25 -13.65 -4.95
N LEU A 454 -17.16 -13.81 -5.92
CA LEU A 454 -16.89 -13.96 -7.35
C LEU A 454 -15.72 -14.92 -7.64
N THR A 455 -15.80 -16.16 -7.18
CA THR A 455 -14.73 -17.15 -7.39
C THR A 455 -14.48 -17.48 -8.87
N LYS A 456 -15.37 -17.07 -9.78
CA LYS A 456 -15.12 -17.01 -11.23
C LYS A 456 -13.86 -16.22 -11.59
N GLY A 457 -13.57 -15.12 -10.88
CA GLY A 457 -12.40 -14.25 -11.11
C GLY A 457 -11.07 -14.85 -10.66
N LEU A 458 -11.07 -15.92 -9.85
CA LEU A 458 -9.85 -16.60 -9.38
C LEU A 458 -9.25 -17.51 -10.47
N THR A 459 -9.02 -16.96 -11.67
CA THR A 459 -8.64 -17.70 -12.88
C THR A 459 -7.49 -17.04 -13.64
N GLN A 460 -6.78 -17.84 -14.45
CA GLN A 460 -5.96 -17.35 -15.57
C GLN A 460 -6.32 -18.00 -16.91
N THR A 461 -7.46 -18.72 -16.95
CA THR A 461 -8.06 -19.25 -18.16
C THR A 461 -8.84 -18.13 -18.86
N ASP A 462 -8.23 -17.53 -19.89
CA ASP A 462 -8.78 -16.37 -20.59
C ASP A 462 -10.13 -16.70 -21.25
N SER A 463 -11.23 -16.19 -20.68
CA SER A 463 -12.59 -16.32 -21.21
C SER A 463 -13.05 -15.10 -22.02
N GLY A 464 -12.31 -13.99 -22.00
CA GLY A 464 -12.73 -12.72 -22.59
C GLY A 464 -14.10 -12.28 -22.04
N ASP A 465 -14.99 -11.84 -22.95
CA ASP A 465 -16.36 -11.42 -22.61
C ASP A 465 -17.39 -12.57 -22.56
N ASP A 466 -16.96 -13.85 -22.66
CA ASP A 466 -17.85 -15.02 -22.76
C ASP A 466 -18.10 -15.66 -21.39
N ASP A 467 -19.25 -15.34 -20.78
CA ASP A 467 -19.68 -15.93 -19.50
C ASP A 467 -19.98 -17.44 -19.60
N GLY A 468 -20.46 -17.92 -20.76
CA GLY A 468 -20.68 -19.35 -20.98
C GLY A 468 -19.37 -20.12 -20.91
N LYS A 469 -18.29 -19.56 -21.48
CA LYS A 469 -16.92 -20.08 -21.35
C LYS A 469 -16.36 -19.89 -19.93
N CYS A 470 -16.59 -18.75 -19.28
CA CYS A 470 -16.13 -18.49 -17.91
C CYS A 470 -16.74 -19.47 -16.88
N SER A 471 -17.98 -19.92 -17.14
CA SER A 471 -18.75 -20.88 -16.33
C SER A 471 -18.36 -22.35 -16.56
N GLN A 472 -17.48 -22.66 -17.52
CA GLN A 472 -17.00 -24.02 -17.73
C GLN A 472 -16.02 -24.46 -16.63
N TYR A 473 -15.82 -25.78 -16.53
CA TYR A 473 -14.81 -26.37 -15.66
C TYR A 473 -13.42 -25.79 -15.97
N ASP A 474 -12.81 -25.18 -14.94
CA ASP A 474 -11.48 -24.58 -15.02
C ASP A 474 -10.56 -25.21 -13.97
N GLN A 475 -9.63 -26.05 -14.43
CA GLN A 475 -8.68 -26.73 -13.55
C GLN A 475 -7.81 -25.73 -12.78
N PHE A 476 -7.41 -24.63 -13.42
CA PHE A 476 -6.54 -23.64 -12.80
C PHE A 476 -7.24 -22.97 -11.62
N ARG A 477 -8.49 -22.52 -11.80
CA ARG A 477 -9.33 -21.96 -10.74
C ARG A 477 -9.53 -22.95 -9.59
N ILE A 478 -9.76 -24.23 -9.90
CA ILE A 478 -9.91 -25.29 -8.89
C ILE A 478 -8.63 -25.50 -8.08
N ASP A 479 -7.46 -25.45 -8.72
CA ASP A 479 -6.18 -25.60 -8.02
C ASP A 479 -5.85 -24.39 -7.15
N VAL A 480 -6.20 -23.17 -7.58
CA VAL A 480 -6.13 -21.95 -6.77
C VAL A 480 -7.05 -22.03 -5.55
N LEU A 481 -8.34 -22.35 -5.75
CA LEU A 481 -9.32 -22.45 -4.67
C LEU A 481 -8.94 -23.53 -3.65
N LYS A 482 -8.50 -24.72 -4.10
CA LYS A 482 -7.96 -25.76 -3.21
C LYS A 482 -6.72 -25.28 -2.47
N GLY A 483 -5.82 -24.57 -3.13
CA GLY A 483 -4.63 -24.01 -2.50
C GLY A 483 -4.93 -22.97 -1.40
N TYR A 484 -6.08 -22.28 -1.48
CA TYR A 484 -6.59 -21.40 -0.42
C TYR A 484 -7.33 -22.16 0.67
N TYR A 485 -8.16 -23.14 0.31
CA TYR A 485 -8.80 -24.05 1.25
C TYR A 485 -7.77 -24.79 2.13
N ASP A 486 -6.71 -25.34 1.53
CA ASP A 486 -5.63 -26.02 2.25
C ASP A 486 -4.91 -25.08 3.23
N ALA A 487 -4.79 -23.78 2.90
CA ALA A 487 -4.21 -22.78 3.80
C ALA A 487 -5.13 -22.43 4.98
N ILE A 488 -6.43 -22.28 4.73
CA ILE A 488 -7.47 -22.13 5.77
C ILE A 488 -7.42 -23.34 6.71
N GLN A 489 -7.48 -24.55 6.13
CA GLN A 489 -7.45 -25.81 6.86
C GLN A 489 -6.11 -26.09 7.56
N ALA A 490 -5.01 -25.43 7.18
CA ALA A 490 -3.73 -25.55 7.89
C ALA A 490 -3.74 -24.75 9.21
N VAL A 491 -4.58 -23.73 9.32
CA VAL A 491 -4.75 -22.88 10.52
C VAL A 491 -5.91 -23.39 11.39
N ASN A 492 -7.06 -23.66 10.78
CA ASN A 492 -8.26 -24.14 11.48
C ASN A 492 -8.95 -25.25 10.67
N LYS A 493 -8.96 -26.49 11.19
CA LYS A 493 -9.66 -27.63 10.58
C LYS A 493 -11.19 -27.52 10.62
N GLU A 494 -11.69 -26.68 11.52
CA GLU A 494 -13.11 -26.45 11.66
C GLU A 494 -13.62 -25.29 10.81
N ALA A 495 -12.73 -24.50 10.20
CA ALA A 495 -13.14 -23.36 9.38
C ALA A 495 -13.87 -23.78 8.09
N VAL A 496 -14.95 -23.07 7.77
CA VAL A 496 -15.76 -23.27 6.55
C VAL A 496 -15.28 -22.34 5.43
N MET A 497 -15.40 -22.79 4.18
CA MET A 497 -15.15 -21.98 2.99
C MET A 497 -16.33 -22.12 2.03
N ILE A 498 -17.14 -21.07 1.92
CA ILE A 498 -18.22 -20.92 0.95
C ILE A 498 -17.64 -20.24 -0.29
N CYS A 499 -18.00 -20.71 -1.48
CA CYS A 499 -17.63 -20.08 -2.75
C CYS A 499 -18.89 -19.50 -3.38
N GLU A 500 -18.97 -18.19 -3.57
CA GLU A 500 -19.92 -17.65 -4.53
C GLU A 500 -19.43 -18.02 -5.93
N HIS A 501 -20.24 -18.80 -6.64
CA HIS A 501 -19.95 -19.27 -7.98
C HIS A 501 -21.24 -19.45 -8.79
N PHE A 502 -21.58 -18.46 -9.61
CA PHE A 502 -22.70 -18.57 -10.55
C PHE A 502 -22.43 -19.60 -11.66
N CYS A 503 -22.79 -20.87 -11.47
CA CYS A 503 -22.80 -21.85 -12.56
C CYS A 503 -23.87 -21.49 -13.62
N TRP A 504 -23.64 -21.91 -14.87
CA TRP A 504 -24.72 -22.08 -15.84
C TRP A 504 -25.45 -23.40 -15.56
N ASP A 505 -26.77 -23.41 -15.72
CA ASP A 505 -27.64 -24.60 -15.62
C ASP A 505 -27.40 -25.63 -16.76
#